data_AF-A0A7K7WW27-F1
#
_entry.id   AF-A0A7K7WW27-F1
#
_cell.length_a   1.000
_cell.length_b   1.000
_cell.length_c   1.000
_cell.angle_alpha   90.00
_cell.angle_beta   90.00
_cell.angle_gamma   90.00
#
_symmetry.space_group_name_H-M   'P 1'
#
loop_
_entity.id
_entity.type
_entity.pdbx_description
1 polymer ?
#
loop_
_entity_poly.entity_id
_entity_poly.type
_entity_poly.pdbx_seq_one_letter_code
_entity_poly.pdbx_strand_id
1 'polypeptide(L)' 'GDWWATGVAGGSVRRKGVLQLSPEEGIWAVGQWFGQYHAFTHPDWTPLNLHQPPRIIQVALDCTSGQVAFADAEDGTPIF' A
#
# COMPACT_ATOMS: atom_id res chain seq x y z
N GLY A 1 -9.71 -14.32 6.14
CA GLY A 1 -10.06 -12.95 5.77
C GLY A 1 -9.46 -12.72 4.42
N ASP A 2 -10.27 -12.51 3.39
CA ASP A 2 -9.86 -12.72 1.99
C ASP A 2 -9.21 -11.48 1.33
N TRP A 3 -8.91 -10.48 2.16
CA TRP A 3 -8.43 -9.16 1.76
C TRP A 3 -7.79 -8.42 2.94
N TRP A 4 -6.74 -7.65 2.67
CA TRP A 4 -6.15 -6.69 3.60
C TRP A 4 -5.46 -5.55 2.82
N ALA A 5 -5.28 -4.41 3.48
CA ALA A 5 -4.53 -3.26 2.96
C ALA A 5 -3.76 -2.58 4.10
N THR A 6 -2.58 -2.05 3.82
CA THR A 6 -1.77 -1.27 4.76
C THR A 6 -1.06 -0.13 4.04
N GLY A 7 -0.81 0.98 4.75
CA GLY A 7 -0.12 2.13 4.18
C GLY A 7 -0.33 3.43 4.95
N VAL A 8 -0.20 4.54 4.22
CA VAL A 8 -0.26 5.92 4.74
C VAL A 8 -1.50 6.62 4.19
N ALA A 9 -2.16 7.40 5.06
CA ALA A 9 -3.24 8.29 4.67
C ALA A 9 -2.91 9.71 5.12
N GLY A 10 -3.21 10.69 4.26
CA GLY A 10 -3.09 12.11 4.61
C GLY A 10 -4.02 12.49 5.78
N GLY A 11 -3.63 13.51 6.54
CA GLY A 11 -4.42 13.96 7.71
C GLY A 11 -5.82 14.48 7.35
N SER A 12 -6.01 14.96 6.12
CA SER A 12 -7.25 15.53 5.58
C SER A 12 -8.15 14.51 4.87
N VAL A 13 -7.75 13.23 4.79
CA VAL A 13 -8.52 12.19 4.11
C VAL A 13 -9.91 12.04 4.73
N ARG A 14 -10.93 11.89 3.88
CA ARG A 14 -12.31 11.66 4.30
C ARG A 14 -12.44 10.31 5.02
N ARG A 15 -12.98 10.31 6.24
CA ARG A 15 -13.13 9.10 7.08
C ARG A 15 -14.52 8.48 7.14
N LYS A 16 -15.49 9.03 6.40
CA LYS A 16 -16.89 8.57 6.41
C LYS A 16 -17.35 8.21 5.00
N GLY A 17 -18.04 7.08 4.85
CA GLY A 17 -18.56 6.59 3.57
C GLY A 17 -17.61 5.57 2.92
N VAL A 18 -17.81 5.32 1.63
CA VAL A 18 -16.94 4.43 0.85
C VAL A 18 -15.59 5.10 0.68
N LEU A 19 -14.53 4.40 1.07
CA LEU A 19 -13.15 4.83 0.93
C LEU A 19 -12.55 4.16 -0.31
N GLN A 20 -12.02 4.95 -1.23
CA GLN A 20 -11.22 4.44 -2.33
C GLN A 20 -9.75 4.51 -1.90
N LEU A 21 -9.06 3.37 -1.94
CA LEU A 21 -7.61 3.33 -1.74
C LEU A 21 -6.96 3.85 -3.03
N SER A 22 -6.67 5.14 -3.09
CA SER A 22 -5.98 5.74 -4.23
C SER A 22 -5.17 6.97 -3.80
N PRO A 23 -4.08 7.29 -4.52
CA PRO A 23 -3.33 8.51 -4.28
C PRO A 23 -4.18 9.78 -4.47
N GLU A 24 -5.19 9.75 -5.35
CA GLU A 24 -6.11 10.87 -5.57
C GLU A 24 -6.93 11.22 -4.33
N GLU A 25 -7.30 10.22 -3.52
CA GLU A 25 -7.95 10.42 -2.22
C GLU A 25 -6.94 10.70 -1.10
N GLY A 26 -5.65 10.81 -1.40
CA GLY A 26 -4.57 11.04 -0.42
C GLY A 26 -4.20 9.79 0.38
N ILE A 27 -4.32 8.61 -0.23
CA ILE A 27 -4.00 7.32 0.40
C ILE A 27 -2.99 6.57 -0.46
N TRP A 28 -1.91 6.12 0.17
CA TRP A 28 -0.88 5.29 -0.44
C TRP A 28 -0.83 3.97 0.30
N ALA A 29 -1.16 2.88 -0.37
CA ALA A 29 -1.27 1.59 0.28
C ALA A 29 -0.93 0.44 -0.67
N VAL A 30 -0.50 -0.67 -0.07
CA VAL A 30 -0.42 -1.98 -0.71
C VAL A 30 -1.36 -2.95 0.01
N GLY A 31 -1.75 -4.00 -0.67
CA GLY A 31 -2.68 -4.96 -0.09
C GLY A 31 -2.72 -6.27 -0.84
N GLN A 32 -3.56 -7.15 -0.32
CA GLN A 32 -3.87 -8.42 -0.93
C GLN A 32 -5.39 -8.48 -1.18
N TRP A 33 -5.75 -9.01 -2.34
CA TRP A 33 -7.12 -9.35 -2.69
C TRP A 33 -7.14 -10.70 -3.41
N PHE A 34 -7.90 -11.68 -2.90
CA PHE A 34 -8.10 -13.00 -3.52
C PHE A 34 -6.78 -13.71 -3.92
N GLY A 35 -5.74 -13.60 -3.10
CA GLY A 35 -4.44 -14.24 -3.32
C GLY A 35 -3.44 -13.37 -4.10
N GLN A 36 -3.88 -12.24 -4.66
CA GLN A 36 -3.04 -11.36 -5.47
C GLN A 36 -2.67 -10.09 -4.71
N TYR A 37 -1.41 -9.68 -4.84
CA TYR A 37 -0.89 -8.48 -4.20
C TYR A 37 -0.94 -7.29 -5.16
N HIS A 38 -1.29 -6.12 -4.63
CA HIS A 38 -1.43 -4.90 -5.42
C HIS A 38 -0.91 -3.69 -4.65
N ALA A 39 -0.31 -2.75 -5.37
CA ALA A 39 -0.26 -1.37 -4.95
C ALA A 39 -1.50 -0.65 -5.48
N PHE A 40 -2.21 0.04 -4.60
CA PHE A 40 -3.48 0.71 -4.93
C PHE A 40 -3.23 2.05 -5.64
N THR A 41 -2.60 1.99 -6.81
CA THR A 41 -2.32 3.13 -7.69
C THR A 41 -3.56 3.56 -8.50
N HIS A 42 -3.46 4.72 -9.14
CA HIS A 42 -4.46 5.23 -10.09
C HIS A 42 -3.79 5.44 -11.46
N PRO A 43 -4.48 5.18 -12.61
CA PRO A 43 -5.89 4.78 -12.76
C PRO A 43 -6.21 3.34 -12.39
N ASP A 44 -5.24 2.44 -12.59
CA ASP A 44 -5.39 1.02 -12.31
C ASP A 44 -4.44 0.61 -11.18
N TRP A 45 -4.84 -0.41 -10.41
CA TRP A 45 -3.99 -1.00 -9.38
C TRP A 45 -2.80 -1.70 -10.03
N THR A 46 -1.61 -1.48 -9.47
CA THR A 46 -0.38 -2.09 -9.97
C THR A 46 -0.23 -3.47 -9.33
N PRO A 47 -0.23 -4.57 -10.11
CA PRO A 47 0.01 -5.90 -9.56
C PRO A 47 1.45 -6.01 -9.04
N LEU A 48 1.61 -6.64 -7.87
CA LEU A 48 2.91 -6.86 -7.24
C LEU A 48 3.32 -8.31 -7.40
N ASN A 49 4.50 -8.53 -7.97
CA ASN A 49 5.10 -9.85 -8.11
C ASN A 49 6.06 -10.12 -6.96
N LEU A 50 5.53 -10.69 -5.88
CA LEU A 50 6.31 -11.02 -4.68
C LEU A 50 6.77 -12.47 -4.75
N HIS A 51 8.08 -12.69 -4.54
CA HIS A 51 8.64 -14.04 -4.51
C HIS A 51 8.04 -14.92 -3.42
N GLN A 52 7.66 -14.31 -2.29
CA GLN A 52 7.01 -14.96 -1.17
C GLN A 52 5.95 -14.03 -0.54
N PRO A 53 4.91 -14.59 0.12
CA PRO A 53 3.97 -13.80 0.90
C PRO A 53 4.66 -13.02 2.03
N PRO A 54 4.59 -11.67 2.05
CA PRO A 54 5.20 -10.90 3.12
C PRO A 54 4.43 -11.11 4.42
N ARG A 55 5.16 -11.37 5.51
CA ARG A 55 4.57 -11.55 6.85
C ARG A 55 4.43 -10.23 7.59
N ILE A 56 5.43 -9.36 7.45
CA ILE A 56 5.49 -8.04 8.07
C ILE A 56 5.94 -7.07 6.98
N ILE A 57 5.17 -6.01 6.79
CA ILE A 57 5.47 -4.98 5.79
C ILE A 57 5.96 -3.75 6.54
N GLN A 58 7.17 -3.31 6.20
CA GLN A 58 7.67 -2.02 6.61
C GLN A 58 7.07 -0.95 5.69
N VAL A 59 6.52 0.09 6.31
CA VAL A 59 6.02 1.29 5.61
C VAL A 59 6.90 2.46 6.02
N ALA A 60 7.62 3.04 5.06
CA ALA A 60 8.48 4.20 5.28
C ALA A 60 7.90 5.43 4.59
N LEU A 61 7.76 6.53 5.32
CA LEU A 61 7.30 7.82 4.81
C LEU A 61 8.45 8.82 4.85
N ASP A 62 8.79 9.38 3.69
CA ASP A 62 9.68 10.51 3.57
C ASP A 62 8.87 11.74 3.14
N CYS A 63 8.57 12.60 4.11
CA CYS A 63 7.82 13.84 3.89
C CYS A 63 8.63 14.89 3.10
N THR A 64 9.96 14.80 3.10
CA THR A 64 10.82 15.75 2.39
C THR A 64 10.84 15.46 0.89
N SER A 65 10.95 14.19 0.52
CA SER A 65 10.88 13.77 -0.90
C SER A 65 9.45 13.50 -1.38
N GLY A 66 8.47 13.44 -0.48
CA GLY A 66 7.07 13.17 -0.81
C GLY A 66 6.84 11.71 -1.22
N GLN A 67 7.59 10.78 -0.64
CA GLN A 67 7.59 9.36 -1.01
C GLN A 67 7.08 8.47 0.11
N VAL A 68 6.42 7.38 -0.29
CA VAL A 68 6.10 6.25 0.58
C VAL A 68 6.73 5.02 -0.06
N ALA A 69 7.48 4.25 0.73
CA ALA A 69 8.09 3.01 0.29
C ALA A 69 7.59 1.84 1.14
N PHE A 70 7.44 0.69 0.48
CA PHE A 70 7.01 -0.56 1.08
C PHE A 70 8.11 -1.59 0.89
N ALA A 71 8.45 -2.33 1.95
CA ALA A 71 9.44 -3.40 1.89
C ALA A 71 9.03 -4.57 2.78
N ASP A 72 9.52 -5.76 2.46
CA ASP A 72 9.46 -6.88 3.39
C ASP A 72 10.37 -6.56 4.59
N ALA A 73 9.83 -6.65 5.80
CA ALA A 73 10.57 -6.27 7.00
C ALA A 73 11.61 -7.32 7.43
N GLU A 74 11.56 -8.54 6.90
CA GLU A 74 12.48 -9.62 7.25
C GLU A 74 13.84 -9.47 6.54
N ASP A 75 13.82 -9.15 5.24
CA ASP A 75 15.03 -9.07 4.41
C ASP A 75 15.24 -7.71 3.72
N GLY A 76 14.30 -6.77 3.86
CA GLY A 76 14.38 -5.44 3.26
C GLY A 76 14.11 -5.42 1.76
N THR A 77 13.63 -6.51 1.17
CA THR A 77 13.30 -6.58 -0.25
C THR A 77 12.24 -5.53 -0.58
N PRO A 78 12.49 -4.65 -1.58
CA PRO A 78 11.50 -3.66 -2.00
C PRO A 78 10.23 -4.33 -2.51
N ILE A 79 9.08 -3.84 -2.04
CA ILE A 79 7.74 -4.26 -2.48
C ILE A 79 7.19 -3.23 -3.47
N PHE A 80 7.18 -1.95 -3.09
CA PHE A 80 6.65 -0.83 -3.88
C PHE A 80 7.16 0.52 -3.35
#